data_AF-A0A3A9T9U7-F1
#
_entry.id   AF-A0A3A9T9U7-F1
#
_cell.length_a   1.000
_cell.length_b   1.000
_cell.length_c   1.000
_cell.angle_alpha   90.00
_cell.angle_beta   90.00
_cell.angle_gamma   90.00
#
_symmetry.space_group_name_H-M   'P 1'
#
loop_
_entity.id
_entity.type
_entity.pdbx_description
1 polymer ?
#
loop_
_entity_poly.entity_id
_entity_poly.type
_entity_poly.pdbx_seq_one_letter_code
_entity_poly.pdbx_strand_id
1 'polypeptide(L)'
;MANFVSVPRDLSRVKEKLFLNLTKRQIICFSLAALVGVPSFFFVKKLSEDVSGATLVMMVLMLPFFFVALYEKDGMNCETILKHMIQWRFKRPKERPYRTNNYFAALMRQKKLYEEVEDIVISFVQKEKKT
;
A
#
# COMPACT_ATOMS: atom_id res chain seq x y z
N MET A 1 21.27 -18.34 36.96
CA MET A 1 20.60 -17.02 36.90
C MET A 1 20.26 -16.74 35.45
N ALA A 2 18.97 -16.61 35.12
CA ALA A 2 18.55 -16.23 33.77
C ALA A 2 18.85 -14.73 33.56
N ASN A 3 19.61 -14.41 32.52
CA ASN A 3 19.89 -13.02 32.13
C ASN A 3 18.61 -12.41 31.56
N PHE A 4 17.96 -11.54 32.34
CA PHE A 4 16.86 -10.71 31.86
C PHE A 4 17.42 -9.61 30.97
N VAL A 5 17.46 -9.87 29.66
CA VAL A 5 17.74 -8.83 28.67
C VAL A 5 16.44 -8.05 28.46
N SER A 6 16.49 -6.74 28.63
CA SER A 6 15.37 -5.83 28.36
C SER A 6 15.12 -5.71 26.86
N VAL A 7 14.59 -6.77 26.26
CA VAL A 7 14.14 -6.74 24.88
C VAL A 7 12.93 -5.80 24.80
N PRO A 8 12.93 -4.81 23.90
CA PRO A 8 11.76 -3.97 23.70
C PRO A 8 10.57 -4.85 23.29
N ARG A 9 9.42 -4.66 23.94
CA ARG A 9 8.22 -5.48 23.74
C ARG A 9 7.72 -5.53 22.29
N ASP A 10 8.09 -4.55 21.47
CA ASP A 10 7.79 -4.48 20.04
C ASP A 10 9.06 -4.24 19.22
N LEU A 11 9.61 -5.30 18.62
CA LEU A 11 10.75 -5.22 17.69
C LEU A 11 10.39 -4.45 16.40
N SER A 12 9.10 -4.38 16.05
CA SER A 12 8.58 -3.64 14.89
C SER A 12 8.76 -2.13 14.98
N ARG A 13 9.03 -1.58 16.18
CA ARG A 13 9.29 -0.14 16.38
C ARG A 13 10.76 0.22 16.24
N VAL A 14 11.65 -0.77 16.16
CA VAL A 14 13.08 -0.54 15.98
C VAL A 14 13.32 -0.18 14.53
N LYS A 15 13.51 1.11 14.26
CA LYS A 15 13.80 1.60 12.91
C LYS A 15 15.25 1.30 12.54
N GLU A 16 15.45 0.69 11.39
CA GLU A 16 16.76 0.53 10.80
C GLU A 16 17.33 1.91 10.43
N LYS A 17 18.39 2.31 11.15
CA LYS A 17 19.20 3.49 10.83
C LYS A 17 20.32 3.04 9.91
N LEU A 18 20.33 3.50 8.66
CA LEU A 18 21.31 3.04 7.67
C LEU A 18 22.57 3.88 7.69
N PHE A 19 22.43 5.18 7.40
CA PHE A 19 23.54 6.09 7.18
C PHE A 19 23.29 7.34 8.00
N LEU A 20 24.30 7.77 8.77
CA LEU A 20 24.22 8.99 9.62
C LEU A 20 23.05 9.01 10.61
N ASN A 21 22.65 7.87 11.16
CA ASN A 21 21.47 7.75 12.03
C ASN A 21 20.11 8.09 11.37
N LEU A 22 20.06 8.15 10.03
CA LEU A 22 18.83 8.43 9.26
C LEU A 22 18.18 7.15 8.73
N THR A 23 16.86 7.23 8.53
CA THR A 23 16.07 6.14 7.94
C THR A 23 16.17 6.17 6.40
N LYS A 24 15.94 5.02 5.75
CA LYS A 24 16.00 4.90 4.27
C LYS A 24 15.15 5.95 3.55
N ARG A 25 13.97 6.23 4.11
CA ARG A 25 12.99 7.18 3.55
C ARG A 25 13.47 8.63 3.65
N GLN A 26 14.10 8.99 4.76
CA GLN A 26 14.68 10.33 4.94
C GLN A 26 15.79 10.59 3.93
N ILE A 27 16.64 9.60 3.66
CA ILE A 27 17.71 9.72 2.66
C ILE A 27 17.13 9.96 1.25
N ILE A 28 16.11 9.20 0.86
CA ILE A 28 15.45 9.37 -0.45
C ILE A 28 14.77 10.74 -0.55
N CYS A 29 14.12 11.19 0.52
CA CYS A 29 13.40 12.46 0.48
C CYS A 29 14.36 13.67 0.51
N PHE A 30 15.47 13.58 1.27
CA PHE A 30 16.50 14.62 1.29
C PHE A 30 17.31 14.66 0.01
N SER A 31 17.54 13.53 -0.66
CA SER A 31 18.20 13.54 -1.98
C SER A 31 17.33 14.22 -3.04
N LEU A 32 16.02 13.96 -3.06
CA LEU A 32 15.07 14.66 -3.91
C LEU A 32 14.97 16.15 -3.57
N ALA A 33 14.92 16.49 -2.28
CA ALA A 33 14.89 17.88 -1.84
C ALA A 33 16.13 18.63 -2.32
N ALA A 34 17.33 18.05 -2.15
CA ALA A 34 18.59 18.62 -2.63
C ALA A 34 18.59 18.80 -4.15
N LEU A 35 18.09 17.80 -4.90
CA LEU A 35 18.01 17.84 -6.35
C LEU A 35 17.11 18.98 -6.84
N VAL A 36 16.06 19.34 -6.13
CA VAL A 36 15.16 20.45 -6.50
C VAL A 36 15.65 21.80 -5.97
N GLY A 37 16.08 21.86 -4.70
CA GLY A 37 16.43 23.12 -4.05
C GLY A 37 17.79 23.68 -4.45
N VAL A 38 18.80 22.84 -4.73
CA VAL A 38 20.12 23.34 -5.15
C VAL A 38 20.05 24.02 -6.52
N PRO A 39 19.41 23.44 -7.56
CA PRO A 39 19.24 24.13 -8.83
C PRO A 39 18.37 25.38 -8.73
N SER A 40 17.34 25.38 -7.88
CA SER A 40 16.50 26.59 -7.69
C SER A 40 17.29 27.74 -7.06
N PHE A 41 18.20 27.44 -6.12
CA PHE A 41 19.10 28.45 -5.55
C PHE A 41 19.98 29.10 -6.62
N PHE A 42 20.64 28.31 -7.47
CA PHE A 42 21.48 28.85 -8.54
C PHE A 42 20.68 29.65 -9.58
N PHE A 43 19.44 29.25 -9.85
CA PHE A 43 18.55 29.96 -10.76
C PHE A 43 18.15 31.34 -10.21
N VAL A 44 17.69 31.40 -8.96
CA VAL A 44 17.27 32.67 -8.32
C VAL A 44 18.47 33.59 -8.08
N LYS A 45 19.62 33.02 -7.69
CA LYS A 45 20.86 33.80 -7.52
C LYS A 45 21.29 34.49 -8.82
N LYS A 46 21.07 33.88 -9.98
CA LYS A 46 21.36 34.50 -11.29
C LYS A 46 20.42 35.66 -11.63
N LEU A 47 19.21 35.68 -11.10
CA LEU A 47 18.20 36.69 -11.44
C LEU A 47 18.24 37.91 -10.53
N SER A 48 18.50 37.73 -9.23
CA SER A 48 18.31 38.79 -8.24
C SER A 48 19.61 39.24 -7.57
N GLU A 49 20.75 38.58 -7.80
CA GLU A 49 22.06 38.75 -7.10
C GLU A 49 22.03 38.63 -5.56
N ASP A 50 20.84 38.70 -4.96
CA ASP A 50 20.56 38.59 -3.54
C ASP A 50 20.64 37.13 -3.06
N VAL A 51 21.70 36.85 -2.29
CA VAL A 51 21.92 35.52 -1.70
C VAL A 51 20.84 35.18 -0.66
N SER A 52 20.41 36.16 0.14
CA SER A 52 19.40 35.95 1.20
C SER A 52 18.02 35.59 0.62
N GLY A 53 17.60 36.25 -0.45
CA GLY A 53 16.34 35.91 -1.13
C GLY A 53 16.38 34.51 -1.74
N ALA A 54 17.49 34.16 -2.39
CA ALA A 54 17.65 32.84 -2.99
C ALA A 54 17.67 31.69 -1.96
N THR A 55 18.28 31.88 -0.78
CA THR A 55 18.27 30.85 0.28
C THR A 55 16.89 30.66 0.89
N LEU A 56 16.11 31.73 1.06
CA LEU A 56 14.72 31.64 1.53
C LEU A 56 13.86 30.86 0.54
N VAL A 57 13.98 31.14 -0.76
CA VAL A 57 13.26 30.38 -1.81
C VAL A 57 13.66 28.91 -1.80
N MET A 58 14.95 28.60 -1.71
CA MET A 58 15.44 27.23 -1.59
C MET A 58 14.82 26.52 -0.37
N MET A 59 14.81 27.18 0.79
CA MET A 59 14.28 26.62 2.03
C MET A 59 12.78 26.32 1.92
N VAL A 60 12.00 27.25 1.38
CA VAL A 60 10.56 27.06 1.17
C VAL A 60 10.27 25.91 0.20
N LEU A 61 11.07 25.74 -0.85
CA LEU A 61 10.92 24.63 -1.79
C LEU A 61 11.30 23.28 -1.19
N MET A 62 12.30 23.21 -0.32
CA MET A 62 12.69 21.95 0.33
C MET A 62 11.76 21.55 1.47
N LEU A 63 11.19 22.51 2.18
CA LEU A 63 10.30 22.32 3.34
C LEU A 63 9.17 21.27 3.14
N PRO A 64 8.41 21.23 2.04
CA PRO A 64 7.39 20.18 1.83
C PRO A 64 7.97 18.77 1.80
N PHE A 65 9.18 18.58 1.25
CA PHE A 65 9.86 17.28 1.25
C PHE A 65 10.31 16.89 2.66
N PHE A 66 10.81 17.85 3.45
CA PHE A 66 11.12 17.62 4.86
C PHE A 66 9.90 17.14 5.65
N PHE A 67 8.72 17.73 5.42
CA PHE A 67 7.49 17.28 6.07
C PHE A 67 7.14 15.83 5.71
N VAL A 68 7.26 15.43 4.44
CA VAL A 68 7.00 14.02 4.03
C VAL A 68 8.02 13.05 4.64
N ALA A 69 9.26 13.48 4.80
CA ALA A 69 10.34 12.70 5.39
C ALA A 69 10.18 12.47 6.90
N LEU A 70 9.68 13.48 7.62
CA LEU A 70 9.60 13.51 9.08
C LEU A 70 8.21 13.18 9.62
N TYR A 71 7.16 13.33 8.81
CA TYR A 71 5.79 13.12 9.29
C TYR A 71 5.51 11.64 9.49
N GLU A 72 5.27 11.32 10.75
CA GLU A 72 4.82 10.02 11.20
C GLU A 72 3.61 10.23 12.11
N LYS A 73 2.53 9.54 11.81
CA LYS A 73 1.32 9.54 12.63
C LYS A 73 1.03 8.12 13.08
N ASP A 74 0.95 7.89 14.38
CA ASP A 74 0.68 6.57 14.97
C ASP A 74 1.67 5.46 14.51
N GLY A 75 2.92 5.84 14.24
CA GLY A 75 3.94 4.95 13.67
C GLY A 75 3.76 4.64 12.18
N MET A 76 2.78 5.26 11.52
CA MET A 76 2.55 5.18 10.09
C MET A 76 3.16 6.37 9.36
N ASN A 77 3.72 6.07 8.20
CA ASN A 77 4.35 7.02 7.30
C ASN A 77 3.31 7.72 6.39
N CYS A 78 3.61 8.94 5.91
CA CYS A 78 2.77 9.65 4.92
C CYS A 78 2.35 8.77 3.72
N GLU A 79 3.28 8.03 3.15
CA GLU A 79 3.04 7.17 1.98
C GLU A 79 1.99 6.09 2.29
N THR A 80 2.03 5.52 3.49
CA THR A 80 1.08 4.49 3.94
C THR A 80 -0.31 5.09 4.11
N ILE A 81 -0.38 6.28 4.72
CA ILE A 81 -1.64 7.01 4.89
C ILE A 81 -2.26 7.30 3.52
N LEU A 82 -1.47 7.79 2.57
CA LEU A 82 -1.93 8.08 1.21
C LEU A 82 -2.39 6.82 0.49
N LYS A 83 -1.67 5.70 0.64
CA LYS A 83 -2.09 4.40 0.10
C LYS A 83 -3.44 3.98 0.67
N HIS A 84 -3.67 4.14 1.97
CA HIS A 84 -4.97 3.83 2.57
C HIS A 84 -6.08 4.75 2.06
N MET A 85 -5.80 6.05 1.91
CA MET A 85 -6.75 7.00 1.32
C MET A 85 -7.14 6.59 -0.10
N ILE A 86 -6.17 6.26 -0.95
CA ILE A 86 -6.42 5.84 -2.33
C ILE A 86 -7.19 4.51 -2.37
N GLN A 87 -6.79 3.54 -1.55
CA GLN A 87 -7.46 2.24 -1.50
C GLN A 87 -8.92 2.38 -1.05
N TRP A 88 -9.19 3.21 -0.04
CA TRP A 88 -10.53 3.43 0.47
C TRP A 88 -11.39 4.25 -0.49
N ARG A 89 -10.82 5.28 -1.13
CA ARG A 89 -11.56 6.19 -2.01
C ARG A 89 -11.83 5.60 -3.40
N PHE A 90 -10.87 4.87 -3.97
CA PHE A 90 -10.91 4.48 -5.39
C PHE A 90 -10.94 2.97 -5.61
N LYS A 91 -10.15 2.19 -4.87
CA LYS A 91 -9.94 0.77 -5.20
C LYS A 91 -11.02 -0.16 -4.63
N ARG A 92 -11.49 0.09 -3.41
CA ARG A 92 -12.45 -0.77 -2.74
C ARG A 92 -13.88 -0.38 -3.15
N PRO A 93 -14.71 -1.32 -3.63
CA PRO A 93 -16.11 -1.04 -3.90
C PRO A 93 -16.83 -0.64 -2.60
N LYS A 94 -17.76 0.31 -2.71
CA LYS A 94 -18.52 0.84 -1.57
C LYS A 94 -19.39 -0.25 -0.94
N GLU A 95 -19.99 -1.07 -1.78
CA GLU A 95 -20.70 -2.27 -1.34
C GLU A 95 -19.71 -3.41 -1.17
N ARG A 96 -19.66 -3.96 0.04
CA ARG A 96 -18.95 -5.20 0.36
C ARG A 96 -19.97 -6.33 0.47
N PRO A 97 -20.46 -6.88 -0.65
CA PRO A 97 -21.43 -7.97 -0.57
C PRO A 97 -20.80 -9.14 0.19
N TYR A 98 -21.42 -9.55 1.28
CA TYR A 98 -21.01 -10.74 2.03
C TYR A 98 -21.26 -11.97 1.17
N ARG A 99 -20.20 -12.48 0.56
CA ARG A 99 -20.22 -13.73 -0.21
C ARG A 99 -19.52 -14.79 0.63
N THR A 100 -20.31 -15.66 1.24
CA THR A 100 -19.80 -16.87 1.89
C THR A 100 -19.65 -17.94 0.83
N ASN A 101 -18.50 -18.62 0.80
CA ASN A 101 -18.34 -19.83 0.00
C ASN A 101 -19.04 -20.99 0.73
N ASN A 102 -20.35 -21.13 0.47
CA ASN A 102 -21.17 -22.11 1.18
C ASN A 102 -20.91 -23.53 0.65
N TYR A 103 -20.41 -24.42 1.52
CA TYR A 103 -20.16 -25.83 1.20
C TYR A 103 -21.43 -26.54 0.68
N PHE A 104 -22.60 -26.27 1.28
CA PHE A 104 -23.87 -26.85 0.85
C PHE A 104 -24.27 -26.42 -0.57
N ALA A 105 -23.88 -25.22 -1.01
CA ALA A 105 -24.13 -24.76 -2.37
C ALA A 105 -23.32 -25.56 -3.41
N ALA A 106 -22.14 -26.07 -3.04
CA ALA A 106 -21.37 -26.96 -3.91
C ALA A 106 -22.02 -28.36 -4.00
N LEU A 107 -22.48 -28.90 -2.87
CA LEU A 107 -23.20 -30.18 -2.83
C LEU A 107 -24.49 -30.14 -3.66
N MET A 108 -25.27 -29.05 -3.58
CA MET A 108 -26.49 -28.92 -4.40
C MET A 108 -26.19 -28.90 -5.90
N ARG A 109 -25.09 -28.27 -6.34
CA ARG A 109 -24.67 -28.30 -7.75
C ARG A 109 -24.28 -29.71 -8.19
N GLN A 110 -23.57 -30.45 -7.35
CA GLN A 110 -23.22 -31.85 -7.64
C GLN A 110 -24.48 -32.69 -7.77
N LYS A 111 -25.42 -32.58 -6.83
CA LYS A 111 -26.68 -33.33 -6.88
C LYS A 111 -27.45 -33.07 -8.18
N LYS A 112 -27.60 -31.79 -8.56
CA LYS A 112 -28.29 -31.42 -9.80
C LYS A 112 -27.63 -32.03 -11.06
N LEU A 113 -26.30 -32.03 -11.10
CA LEU A 113 -25.54 -32.66 -12.19
C LEU A 113 -25.81 -34.17 -12.28
N TYR A 114 -25.89 -34.87 -11.14
CA TYR A 114 -26.21 -36.29 -11.13
C TYR A 114 -27.62 -36.57 -11.66
N GLU A 115 -28.61 -35.79 -11.22
CA GLU A 115 -30.00 -35.89 -11.69
C GLU A 115 -30.11 -35.65 -13.21
N GLU A 116 -29.45 -34.60 -13.73
CA GLU A 116 -29.43 -34.32 -15.18
C GLU A 116 -28.81 -35.47 -15.99
N VAL A 117 -27.72 -36.07 -15.51
CA VAL A 117 -27.08 -37.22 -16.19
C VAL A 117 -28.00 -38.44 -16.14
N GLU A 118 -28.65 -38.70 -15.01
CA GLU A 118 -29.55 -39.83 -14.84
C GLU A 118 -30.76 -39.72 -15.79
N ASP A 119 -31.37 -38.54 -15.89
CA ASP A 119 -32.47 -38.25 -16.81
C ASP A 119 -32.06 -38.47 -18.27
N ILE A 120 -30.86 -38.01 -18.64
CA ILE A 120 -30.30 -38.23 -19.99
C ILE A 120 -30.16 -39.72 -20.26
N VAL A 121 -29.54 -40.49 -19.36
CA VAL A 121 -29.36 -41.94 -19.51
C VAL A 121 -30.70 -42.64 -19.65
N ILE A 122 -31.69 -42.33 -18.80
CA ILE A 122 -33.03 -42.89 -18.85
C ILE A 122 -33.69 -42.60 -20.20
N SER A 123 -33.59 -41.36 -20.70
CA SER A 123 -34.15 -40.97 -21.99
C SER A 123 -33.53 -41.73 -23.16
N PHE A 124 -32.22 -42.01 -23.13
CA PHE A 124 -31.53 -42.83 -24.12
C PHE A 124 -32.01 -44.29 -24.09
N VAL A 125 -32.08 -44.89 -22.90
CA VAL A 125 -32.56 -46.28 -22.72
C VAL A 125 -34.01 -46.45 -23.19
N GLN A 126 -34.88 -45.46 -22.92
CA GLN A 126 -36.26 -45.49 -23.39
C GLN A 126 -36.36 -45.38 -24.92
N LYS A 127 -35.46 -44.62 -25.55
CA LYS A 127 -35.39 -44.48 -27.00
C LYS A 127 -34.93 -45.77 -27.69
N GLU A 128 -33.93 -46.46 -27.13
CA GLU A 128 -33.49 -47.77 -27.62
C GLU A 128 -34.59 -48.84 -27.50
N LYS A 129 -35.32 -48.89 -26.37
CA LYS A 129 -36.42 -49.87 -26.20
C LYS A 129 -37.61 -49.67 -27.13
N LYS A 130 -37.73 -48.49 -27.76
CA LYS A 130 -38.84 -48.13 -28.65
C LYS A 130 -38.52 -48.38 -30.13
N THR A 131 -37.26 -48.67 -30.45
CA THR A 131 -36.76 -49.04 -31.79
C THR A 131 -36.76 -50.55 -31.90
#